data_AF-A0A926ATB3-F1
#
_entry.id   AF-A0A926ATB3-F1
#
_cell.length_a   1.000
_cell.length_b   1.000
_cell.length_c   1.000
_cell.angle_alpha   90.00
_cell.angle_beta   90.00
_cell.angle_gamma   90.00
#
_symmetry.space_group_name_H-M   'P 1'
#
loop_
_entity.id
_entity.type
_entity.pdbx_description
1 polymer ?
#
loop_
_entity_poly.entity_id
_entity_poly.type
_entity_poly.pdbx_seq_one_letter_code
_entity_poly.pdbx_strand_id
1 'polypeptide(L)'
;MKFSEKIVNWLIKWAFHISVRMIEKSSNMKPSDQTFEELKKLPDGTLGKDVATCLENYKLRLIPGYESHDLKHTLLDFQMTPVDEIRMQAFMLGNGNYTLPCFIILTFGMLLLPSKWKLFYQDFQAGRVAKPISSWTLHSYKTFQTIYLRKLVLQPSYSHQPMITMKDFVKFGAFASIAAGVLGMFICLPFLFSSNVADLIGAGFPFLAGAILATGGLLALSNVSKPILDRKSN
;
A
#
# COMPACT_ATOMS: atom_id res chain seq x y z
N MET A 1 -10.41 7.58 -26.29
CA MET A 1 -9.42 7.08 -25.30
C MET A 1 -8.56 8.18 -24.67
N LYS A 2 -7.86 9.03 -25.43
CA LYS A 2 -6.94 10.07 -24.88
C LYS A 2 -7.58 11.14 -23.96
N PHE A 3 -8.86 11.45 -24.15
CA PHE A 3 -9.57 12.47 -23.35
C PHE A 3 -9.86 11.99 -21.92
N SER A 4 -10.27 10.73 -21.76
CA SER A 4 -10.51 10.10 -20.44
C SER A 4 -9.21 10.01 -19.63
N GLU A 5 -8.08 9.67 -20.27
CA GLU A 5 -6.78 9.58 -19.59
C GLU A 5 -6.29 10.96 -19.08
N LYS A 6 -6.60 12.05 -19.79
CA LYS A 6 -6.30 13.41 -19.30
C LYS A 6 -7.08 13.76 -18.04
N ILE A 7 -8.38 13.43 -18.00
CA ILE A 7 -9.24 13.68 -16.82
C ILE A 7 -8.75 12.86 -15.64
N VAL A 8 -8.45 11.58 -15.86
CA VAL A 8 -7.89 10.71 -14.81
C VAL A 8 -6.57 11.26 -14.29
N ASN A 9 -5.63 11.63 -15.17
CA ASN A 9 -4.36 12.20 -14.75
C ASN A 9 -4.52 13.51 -13.96
N TRP A 10 -5.50 14.34 -14.34
CA TRP A 10 -5.84 15.53 -13.59
C TRP A 10 -6.38 15.19 -12.19
N LEU A 11 -7.29 14.21 -12.10
CA LEU A 11 -7.88 13.77 -10.84
C LEU A 11 -6.82 13.20 -9.89
N ILE A 12 -5.91 12.37 -10.40
CA ILE A 12 -4.82 11.78 -9.60
C ILE A 12 -3.87 12.88 -9.11
N LYS A 13 -3.51 13.85 -9.97
CA LYS A 13 -2.70 15.03 -9.56
C LYS A 13 -3.38 15.84 -8.48
N TRP A 14 -4.67 16.11 -8.65
CA TRP A 14 -5.46 16.85 -7.68
C TRP A 14 -5.52 16.12 -6.34
N ALA A 15 -5.81 14.81 -6.33
CA ALA A 15 -5.84 13.98 -5.13
C ALA A 15 -4.50 13.99 -4.40
N PHE A 16 -3.38 13.83 -5.13
CA PHE A 16 -2.03 13.86 -4.57
C PHE A 16 -1.70 15.20 -3.90
N HIS A 17 -1.95 16.33 -4.58
CA HIS A 17 -1.65 17.63 -4.00
C HIS A 17 -2.52 17.94 -2.77
N ILE A 18 -3.78 17.47 -2.77
CA ILE A 18 -4.64 17.61 -1.60
C ILE A 18 -4.14 16.74 -0.44
N SER A 19 -3.77 15.49 -0.69
CA SER A 19 -3.26 14.62 0.38
C SER A 19 -2.02 15.20 1.04
N VAL A 20 -1.05 15.66 0.24
CA VAL A 20 0.17 16.31 0.75
C VAL A 20 -0.17 17.53 1.60
N ARG A 21 -1.01 18.44 1.09
CA ARG A 21 -1.41 19.65 1.83
C ARG A 21 -2.14 19.35 3.14
N MET A 22 -2.99 18.33 3.16
CA MET A 22 -3.70 17.94 4.37
C MET A 22 -2.71 17.44 5.44
N ILE A 23 -1.76 16.59 5.04
CA ILE A 23 -0.73 16.07 5.94
C ILE A 23 0.14 17.21 6.45
N GLU A 24 0.67 18.07 5.57
CA GLU A 24 1.49 19.23 5.95
C GLU A 24 0.79 20.12 6.98
N LYS A 25 -0.50 20.41 6.80
CA LYS A 25 -1.27 21.24 7.73
C LYS A 25 -1.49 20.57 9.08
N SER A 26 -1.52 19.24 9.12
CA SER A 26 -1.70 18.46 10.35
C SER A 26 -0.40 18.18 11.11
N SER A 27 0.76 18.44 10.50
CA SER A 27 2.08 18.07 11.03
C SER A 27 2.84 19.26 11.61
N ASN A 28 3.64 19.01 12.65
CA ASN A 28 4.60 19.99 13.16
C ASN A 28 5.86 19.99 12.29
N MET A 29 5.96 20.94 11.37
CA MET A 29 7.01 20.97 10.34
C MET A 29 8.40 21.38 10.84
N LYS A 30 8.51 22.02 12.02
CA LYS A 30 9.78 22.62 12.49
C LYS A 30 10.98 21.63 12.52
N PRO A 31 10.85 20.40 13.04
CA PRO A 31 11.97 19.45 13.06
C PRO A 31 12.40 18.99 11.66
N SER A 32 11.44 18.82 10.75
CA SER A 32 11.74 18.40 9.37
C SER A 32 12.32 19.53 8.54
N ASP A 33 11.94 20.79 8.80
CA ASP A 33 12.59 21.95 8.18
C ASP A 33 14.08 22.04 8.58
N GLN A 34 14.40 21.81 9.85
CA GLN A 34 15.80 21.74 10.31
C GLN A 34 16.55 20.58 9.66
N THR A 35 15.95 19.40 9.65
CA THR A 35 16.53 18.20 9.00
C THR A 35 16.79 18.46 7.52
N PHE A 36 15.87 19.10 6.82
CA PHE A 36 16.01 19.45 5.42
C PHE A 36 17.21 20.37 5.16
N GLU A 37 17.40 21.40 5.99
CA GLU A 37 18.57 22.28 5.90
C GLU A 37 19.90 21.56 6.21
N GLU A 38 19.89 20.54 7.07
CA GLU A 38 21.06 19.67 7.27
C GLU A 38 21.37 18.83 6.03
N LEU A 39 20.35 18.24 5.40
CA LEU A 39 20.50 17.42 4.20
C LEU A 39 21.10 18.23 3.04
N LYS A 40 20.69 19.49 2.90
CA LYS A 40 21.22 20.41 1.88
C LYS A 40 22.71 20.71 2.03
N LYS A 41 23.25 20.60 3.24
CA LYS A 41 24.67 20.86 3.54
C LYS A 41 25.56 19.64 3.31
N LEU A 42 24.97 18.47 3.06
CA LEU A 42 25.74 17.26 2.78
C LEU A 42 26.47 17.37 1.42
N PRO A 43 27.59 16.65 1.25
CA PRO A 43 28.33 16.63 -0.03
C PRO A 43 27.46 16.11 -1.19
N ASP A 44 27.73 16.62 -2.39
CA ASP A 44 27.07 16.16 -3.61
C ASP A 44 27.29 14.65 -3.86
N GLY A 45 26.26 13.99 -4.38
CA GLY A 45 26.24 12.54 -4.61
C GLY A 45 25.89 11.69 -3.38
N THR A 46 25.76 12.31 -2.20
CA THR A 46 25.23 11.62 -1.01
C THR A 46 23.71 11.52 -1.06
N LEU A 47 23.15 10.44 -0.51
CA LEU A 47 21.70 10.18 -0.53
C LEU A 47 20.91 11.32 0.09
N GLY A 48 21.40 11.89 1.19
CA GLY A 48 20.71 12.99 1.86
C GLY A 48 20.66 14.26 1.00
N LYS A 49 21.78 14.61 0.36
CA LYS A 49 21.86 15.74 -0.57
C LYS A 49 20.92 15.54 -1.76
N ASP A 50 20.92 14.35 -2.34
CA ASP A 50 20.07 14.02 -3.49
C ASP A 50 18.58 14.02 -3.12
N VAL A 51 18.20 13.58 -1.92
CA VAL A 51 16.83 13.69 -1.40
C VAL A 51 16.41 15.15 -1.27
N ALA A 52 17.26 16.01 -0.71
CA ALA A 52 16.96 17.43 -0.59
C ALA A 52 16.79 18.08 -1.98
N THR A 53 17.69 17.78 -2.93
CA THR A 53 17.59 18.27 -4.31
C THR A 53 16.31 17.77 -5.00
N CYS A 54 15.92 16.51 -4.79
CA CYS A 54 14.67 15.95 -5.32
C CYS A 54 13.46 16.76 -4.81
N LEU A 55 13.36 16.97 -3.49
CA LEU A 55 12.28 17.76 -2.89
C LEU A 55 12.24 19.21 -3.42
N GLU A 56 13.39 19.88 -3.54
CA GLU A 56 13.47 21.24 -4.10
C GLU A 56 12.98 21.30 -5.56
N ASN A 57 13.40 20.34 -6.39
CA ASN A 57 12.99 20.27 -7.80
C ASN A 57 11.47 20.12 -7.96
N TYR A 58 10.83 19.39 -7.07
CA TYR A 58 9.38 19.18 -7.06
C TYR A 58 8.62 20.22 -6.22
N LYS A 59 9.31 21.17 -5.60
CA LYS A 59 8.75 22.19 -4.69
C LYS A 59 7.94 21.55 -3.55
N LEU A 60 8.44 20.44 -3.04
CA LEU A 60 7.86 19.70 -1.92
C LEU A 60 8.67 19.96 -0.65
N ARG A 61 8.00 19.88 0.49
CA ARG A 61 8.64 19.98 1.80
C ARG A 61 8.89 18.60 2.37
N LEU A 62 9.92 18.46 3.18
CA LEU A 62 10.14 17.25 3.96
C LEU A 62 9.07 17.18 5.06
N ILE A 63 8.26 16.11 5.06
CA ILE A 63 7.18 15.94 6.03
C ILE A 63 7.64 15.04 7.20
N PRO A 64 7.37 15.41 8.45
CA PRO A 64 7.71 14.59 9.61
C PRO A 64 7.14 13.18 9.51
N GLY A 65 8.01 12.16 9.63
CA GLY A 65 7.64 10.74 9.54
C GLY A 65 7.58 10.18 8.11
N TYR A 66 7.76 11.03 7.09
CA TYR A 66 7.82 10.63 5.68
C TYR A 66 9.24 10.72 5.10
N GLU A 67 10.26 11.02 5.90
CA GLU A 67 11.64 11.12 5.43
C GLU A 67 12.14 9.80 4.84
N SER A 68 11.72 8.69 5.45
CA SER A 68 12.04 7.34 4.96
C SER A 68 11.21 6.90 3.76
N HIS A 69 10.12 7.60 3.49
CA HIS A 69 9.38 7.49 2.25
C HIS A 69 10.09 8.26 1.13
N ASP A 70 10.45 9.52 1.39
CA ASP A 70 11.07 10.40 0.39
C ASP A 70 12.45 9.93 -0.06
N LEU A 71 13.20 9.22 0.81
CA LEU A 71 14.44 8.57 0.40
C LEU A 71 14.25 7.55 -0.72
N LYS A 72 13.08 6.87 -0.79
CA LYS A 72 12.84 5.78 -1.73
C LYS A 72 12.71 6.31 -3.16
N HIS A 73 12.12 7.49 -3.35
CA HIS A 73 12.09 8.18 -4.64
C HIS A 73 13.51 8.33 -5.21
N THR A 74 14.40 8.89 -4.40
CA THR A 74 15.79 9.16 -4.79
C THR A 74 16.60 7.87 -4.98
N LEU A 75 16.44 6.91 -4.07
CA LEU A 75 17.15 5.63 -4.11
C LEU A 75 16.77 4.80 -5.34
N LEU A 76 15.47 4.70 -5.64
CA LEU A 76 14.89 3.86 -6.68
C LEU A 76 14.69 4.57 -8.03
N ASP A 77 14.97 5.87 -8.09
CA ASP A 77 14.78 6.70 -9.29
C ASP A 77 13.32 6.94 -9.71
N PHE A 78 12.38 6.86 -8.76
CA PHE A 78 10.99 7.24 -9.01
C PHE A 78 10.80 8.74 -8.79
N GLN A 79 10.24 9.43 -9.77
CA GLN A 79 9.96 10.86 -9.67
C GLN A 79 8.84 11.13 -8.65
N MET A 80 8.78 12.33 -8.09
CA MET A 80 7.67 12.75 -7.20
C MET A 80 6.44 13.19 -8.00
N THR A 81 6.08 12.41 -9.03
CA THR A 81 4.84 12.59 -9.79
C THR A 81 3.80 11.58 -9.34
N PRO A 82 2.50 11.85 -9.49
CA PRO A 82 1.48 10.93 -8.97
C PRO A 82 1.47 9.55 -9.65
N VAL A 83 1.92 9.45 -10.90
CA VAL A 83 2.05 8.14 -11.57
C VAL A 83 3.25 7.39 -11.02
N ASP A 84 4.39 8.06 -10.83
CA ASP A 84 5.58 7.43 -10.25
C ASP A 84 5.41 7.11 -8.76
N GLU A 85 4.54 7.82 -8.05
CA GLU A 85 4.07 7.45 -6.71
C GLU A 85 3.42 6.06 -6.76
N ILE A 86 2.44 5.84 -7.65
CA ILE A 86 1.79 4.53 -7.81
C ILE A 86 2.80 3.43 -8.19
N ARG A 87 3.74 3.75 -9.09
CA ARG A 87 4.80 2.82 -9.51
C ARG A 87 5.73 2.45 -8.36
N MET A 88 6.16 3.44 -7.58
CA MET A 88 6.96 3.21 -6.38
C MET A 88 6.19 2.36 -5.37
N GLN A 89 4.90 2.61 -5.16
CA GLN A 89 4.08 1.77 -4.27
C GLN A 89 3.96 0.33 -4.81
N ALA A 90 3.86 0.13 -6.12
CA ALA A 90 3.91 -1.20 -6.73
C ALA A 90 5.24 -1.91 -6.47
N PHE A 91 6.36 -1.21 -6.68
CA PHE A 91 7.70 -1.70 -6.36
C PHE A 91 7.83 -2.08 -4.88
N MET A 92 7.44 -1.19 -3.99
CA MET A 92 7.55 -1.40 -2.54
C MET A 92 6.69 -2.57 -2.08
N LEU A 93 5.50 -2.76 -2.67
CA LEU A 93 4.68 -3.93 -2.40
C LEU A 93 5.38 -5.23 -2.81
N GLY A 94 6.04 -5.25 -3.98
CA GLY A 94 6.87 -6.37 -4.42
C GLY A 94 8.09 -6.59 -3.51
N ASN A 95 8.65 -5.53 -2.96
CA ASN A 95 9.79 -5.54 -2.04
C ASN A 95 9.42 -5.99 -0.61
N GLY A 96 8.15 -6.34 -0.36
CA GLY A 96 7.67 -6.83 0.94
C GLY A 96 7.20 -5.73 1.90
N ASN A 97 7.03 -4.50 1.44
CA ASN A 97 6.50 -3.40 2.25
C ASN A 97 4.97 -3.38 2.21
N TYR A 98 4.34 -4.20 3.05
CA TYR A 98 2.89 -4.34 3.14
C TYR A 98 2.26 -3.28 4.07
N THR A 99 2.33 -2.01 3.69
CA THR A 99 1.68 -0.92 4.45
C THR A 99 0.35 -0.53 3.84
N LEU A 100 -0.55 0.02 4.66
CA LEU A 100 -1.87 0.48 4.20
C LEU A 100 -1.78 1.50 3.03
N PRO A 101 -0.86 2.50 3.05
CA PRO A 101 -0.66 3.38 1.91
C PRO A 101 -0.31 2.66 0.60
N CYS A 102 0.57 1.63 0.64
CA CYS A 102 0.91 0.87 -0.56
C CYS A 102 -0.33 0.25 -1.21
N PHE A 103 -1.18 -0.39 -0.42
CA PHE A 103 -2.39 -1.04 -0.93
C PHE A 103 -3.40 -0.02 -1.46
N ILE A 104 -3.66 1.07 -0.74
CA ILE A 104 -4.65 2.08 -1.15
C ILE A 104 -4.21 2.75 -2.46
N ILE A 105 -2.98 3.26 -2.52
CA ILE A 105 -2.48 4.00 -3.68
C ILE A 105 -2.40 3.09 -4.90
N LEU A 106 -1.90 1.85 -4.74
CA LEU A 106 -1.84 0.91 -5.85
C LEU A 106 -3.24 0.51 -6.34
N THR A 107 -4.18 0.25 -5.43
CA THR A 107 -5.57 -0.08 -5.80
C THR A 107 -6.22 1.07 -6.58
N PHE A 108 -6.04 2.29 -6.10
CA PHE A 108 -6.52 3.49 -6.78
C PHE A 108 -5.91 3.63 -8.18
N GLY A 109 -4.60 3.42 -8.31
CA GLY A 109 -3.89 3.40 -9.59
C GLY A 109 -4.39 2.29 -10.53
N MET A 110 -4.65 1.09 -10.02
CA MET A 110 -5.19 -0.02 -10.82
C MET A 110 -6.61 0.27 -11.32
N LEU A 111 -7.47 0.89 -10.52
CA LEU A 111 -8.83 1.24 -10.94
C LEU A 111 -8.85 2.37 -11.98
N LEU A 112 -7.97 3.36 -11.83
CA LEU A 112 -8.00 4.56 -12.67
C LEU A 112 -7.11 4.47 -13.91
N LEU A 113 -6.02 3.70 -13.88
CA LEU A 113 -5.02 3.62 -14.95
C LEU A 113 -4.86 2.21 -15.53
N PRO A 114 -5.89 1.64 -16.18
CA PRO A 114 -5.81 0.33 -16.81
C PRO A 114 -4.72 0.23 -17.88
N SER A 115 -4.42 1.33 -18.58
CA SER A 115 -3.34 1.40 -19.56
C SER A 115 -1.94 1.20 -18.98
N LYS A 116 -1.77 1.34 -17.66
CA LYS A 116 -0.47 1.28 -16.95
C LYS A 116 -0.29 0.00 -16.13
N TRP A 117 -1.23 -0.93 -16.15
CA TRP A 117 -1.12 -2.18 -15.37
C TRP A 117 0.15 -2.98 -15.66
N LYS A 118 0.55 -3.08 -16.93
CA LYS A 118 1.80 -3.75 -17.30
C LYS A 118 3.01 -3.07 -16.65
N LEU A 119 3.03 -1.74 -16.61
CA LEU A 119 4.10 -0.97 -15.98
C LEU A 119 4.13 -1.21 -14.47
N PHE A 120 2.99 -1.11 -13.79
CA PHE A 120 2.90 -1.38 -12.35
C PHE A 120 3.32 -2.82 -12.00
N TYR A 121 2.93 -3.79 -12.82
CA TYR A 121 3.35 -5.18 -12.64
C TYR A 121 4.86 -5.35 -12.83
N GLN A 122 5.47 -4.67 -13.80
CA GLN A 122 6.93 -4.68 -14.00
C GLN A 122 7.65 -4.08 -12.79
N ASP A 123 7.18 -2.94 -12.27
CA ASP A 123 7.75 -2.30 -11.09
C ASP A 123 7.60 -3.21 -9.84
N PHE A 124 6.45 -3.88 -9.68
CA PHE A 124 6.26 -4.91 -8.65
C PHE A 124 7.25 -6.07 -8.78
N GLN A 125 7.46 -6.60 -9.99
CA GLN A 125 8.43 -7.66 -10.24
C GLN A 125 9.87 -7.23 -9.94
N ALA A 126 10.24 -6.00 -10.30
CA ALA A 126 11.53 -5.42 -9.95
C ALA A 126 11.71 -5.34 -8.43
N GLY A 127 10.66 -4.95 -7.70
CA GLY A 127 10.64 -4.93 -6.24
C GLY A 127 10.88 -6.31 -5.61
N ARG A 128 10.34 -7.38 -6.21
CA ARG A 128 10.48 -8.76 -5.71
C ARG A 128 11.91 -9.30 -5.76
N VAL A 129 12.72 -8.84 -6.70
CA VAL A 129 14.11 -9.29 -6.86
C VAL A 129 15.12 -8.32 -6.23
N ALA A 130 14.67 -7.13 -5.83
CA ALA A 130 15.50 -6.15 -5.16
C ALA A 130 15.74 -6.50 -3.69
N LYS A 131 16.82 -5.98 -3.12
CA LYS A 131 17.09 -6.10 -1.68
C LYS A 131 15.96 -5.43 -0.87
N PRO A 132 15.54 -5.99 0.28
CA PRO A 132 14.54 -5.35 1.13
C PRO A 132 15.01 -4.00 1.64
N ILE A 133 14.20 -2.96 1.38
CA ILE A 133 14.47 -1.57 1.77
C ILE A 133 13.36 -0.95 2.61
N SER A 134 12.36 -1.72 3.04
CA SER A 134 11.27 -1.24 3.90
C SER A 134 11.75 -0.65 5.22
N SER A 135 12.82 -1.21 5.79
CA SER A 135 13.44 -0.79 7.06
C SER A 135 14.50 0.31 6.93
N TRP A 136 14.82 0.76 5.72
CA TRP A 136 15.87 1.76 5.52
C TRP A 136 15.36 3.14 5.93
N THR A 137 16.19 3.87 6.67
CA THR A 137 15.85 5.20 7.17
C THR A 137 16.80 6.24 6.61
N LEU A 138 16.30 7.46 6.39
CA LEU A 138 17.13 8.53 5.84
C LEU A 138 18.29 8.86 6.77
N HIS A 139 18.04 8.86 8.09
CA HIS A 139 19.06 9.15 9.09
C HIS A 139 20.27 8.20 8.99
N SER A 140 20.04 6.90 8.80
CA SER A 140 21.11 5.90 8.72
C SER A 140 21.91 5.96 7.43
N TYR A 141 21.29 6.37 6.32
CA TYR A 141 21.89 6.28 4.99
C TYR A 141 22.24 7.62 4.35
N LYS A 142 21.91 8.76 4.96
CA LYS A 142 22.06 10.12 4.37
C LYS A 142 23.46 10.46 3.88
N THR A 143 24.52 9.95 4.51
CA THR A 143 25.92 10.26 4.16
C THR A 143 26.52 9.32 3.11
N PHE A 144 25.82 8.25 2.74
CA PHE A 144 26.32 7.28 1.76
C PHE A 144 26.09 7.77 0.34
N GLN A 145 26.96 7.33 -0.58
CA GLN A 145 26.85 7.65 -2.00
C GLN A 145 25.61 6.99 -2.63
N THR A 146 24.74 7.78 -3.26
CA THR A 146 23.47 7.32 -3.84
C THR A 146 23.67 6.24 -4.88
N ILE A 147 24.65 6.43 -5.77
CA ILE A 147 24.98 5.46 -6.84
C ILE A 147 25.34 4.10 -6.24
N TYR A 148 26.10 4.09 -5.15
CA TYR A 148 26.49 2.87 -4.46
C TYR A 148 25.27 2.17 -3.84
N LEU A 149 24.43 2.90 -3.12
CA LEU A 149 23.22 2.35 -2.50
C LEU A 149 22.24 1.81 -3.55
N ARG A 150 22.04 2.54 -4.66
CA ARG A 150 21.17 2.09 -5.75
C ARG A 150 21.67 0.79 -6.36
N LYS A 151 22.98 0.68 -6.60
CA LYS A 151 23.60 -0.56 -7.09
C LYS A 151 23.40 -1.72 -6.11
N LEU A 152 23.51 -1.45 -4.80
CA LEU A 152 23.28 -2.45 -3.75
C LEU A 152 21.83 -2.94 -3.70
N VAL A 153 20.85 -2.06 -3.93
CA VAL A 153 19.42 -2.39 -3.87
C VAL A 153 18.96 -3.15 -5.11
N LEU A 154 19.40 -2.72 -6.29
CA LEU A 154 18.98 -3.29 -7.57
C LEU A 154 19.73 -4.58 -7.96
N GLN A 155 20.77 -4.95 -7.20
CA GLN A 155 21.39 -6.26 -7.36
C GLN A 155 20.36 -7.35 -7.01
N PRO A 156 20.19 -8.38 -7.87
CA PRO A 156 19.27 -9.47 -7.59
C PRO A 156 19.61 -10.13 -6.25
N SER A 157 18.69 -10.04 -5.30
CA SER A 157 18.78 -10.71 -4.02
C SER A 157 17.81 -11.88 -4.02
N TYR A 158 18.32 -13.12 -3.92
CA TYR A 158 17.51 -14.32 -3.73
C TYR A 158 16.94 -14.43 -2.30
N SER A 159 16.66 -13.29 -1.66
CA SER A 159 15.91 -13.28 -0.42
C SER A 159 14.44 -13.48 -0.80
N HIS A 160 13.96 -14.71 -0.68
CA HIS A 160 12.56 -15.06 -0.88
C HIS A 160 11.72 -14.28 0.14
N GLN A 161 11.25 -13.09 -0.24
CA GLN A 161 10.31 -12.35 0.61
C GLN A 161 9.10 -13.27 0.83
N PRO A 162 8.56 -13.35 2.06
CA PRO A 162 7.33 -14.07 2.28
C PRO A 162 6.26 -13.39 1.41
N MET A 163 5.92 -14.04 0.31
CA MET A 163 4.72 -13.72 -0.44
C MET A 163 3.57 -13.84 0.56
N ILE A 164 2.63 -12.89 0.54
CA ILE A 164 1.31 -13.13 1.13
C ILE A 164 0.88 -14.50 0.64
N THR A 165 0.90 -15.48 1.52
CA THR A 165 0.70 -16.85 1.10
C THR A 165 -0.76 -16.96 0.71
N MET A 166 -1.11 -17.88 -0.19
CA MET A 166 -2.52 -18.18 -0.46
C MET A 166 -3.31 -18.39 0.85
N LYS A 167 -2.64 -18.93 1.88
CA LYS A 167 -3.18 -19.06 3.25
C LYS A 167 -3.52 -17.72 3.89
N ASP A 168 -2.69 -16.70 3.76
CA ASP A 168 -2.91 -15.38 4.36
C ASP A 168 -4.04 -14.62 3.65
N PHE A 169 -4.09 -14.73 2.31
CA PHE A 169 -5.20 -14.19 1.52
C PHE A 169 -6.53 -14.85 1.89
N VAL A 170 -6.56 -16.19 2.00
CA VAL A 170 -7.76 -16.93 2.42
C VAL A 170 -8.15 -16.56 3.85
N LYS A 171 -7.21 -16.39 4.79
CA LYS A 171 -7.50 -15.91 6.15
C LYS A 171 -8.16 -14.54 6.13
N PHE A 172 -7.59 -13.58 5.39
CA PHE A 172 -8.15 -12.24 5.28
C PHE A 172 -9.56 -12.27 4.70
N GLY A 173 -9.76 -12.95 3.58
CA GLY A 173 -11.08 -13.10 2.96
C GLY A 173 -12.10 -13.77 3.88
N ALA A 174 -11.67 -14.78 4.64
CA ALA A 174 -12.52 -15.46 5.61
C ALA A 174 -12.93 -14.55 6.78
N PHE A 175 -12.00 -13.78 7.35
CA PHE A 175 -12.32 -12.79 8.39
C PHE A 175 -13.28 -11.70 7.87
N ALA A 176 -13.06 -11.20 6.65
CA ALA A 176 -13.95 -10.23 6.02
C ALA A 176 -15.37 -10.80 5.80
N SER A 177 -15.48 -12.04 5.32
CA SER A 177 -16.76 -12.75 5.15
C SER A 177 -17.49 -12.93 6.49
N ILE A 178 -16.78 -13.31 7.55
CA ILE A 178 -17.35 -13.43 8.90
C ILE A 178 -17.85 -12.07 9.39
N ALA A 179 -17.02 -11.02 9.30
CA ALA A 179 -17.39 -9.69 9.76
C ALA A 179 -18.61 -9.15 9.00
N ALA A 180 -18.64 -9.27 7.67
CA ALA A 180 -19.76 -8.87 6.85
C ALA A 180 -21.04 -9.66 7.18
N GLY A 181 -20.93 -10.98 7.36
CA GLY A 181 -22.07 -11.83 7.71
C GLY A 181 -22.65 -11.52 9.09
N VAL A 182 -21.78 -11.35 10.09
CA VAL A 182 -22.16 -10.98 11.46
C VAL A 182 -22.79 -9.59 11.50
N LEU A 183 -22.20 -8.58 10.84
CA LEU A 183 -22.79 -7.24 10.73
C LEU A 183 -24.15 -7.28 10.05
N GLY A 184 -24.30 -8.04 8.96
CA GLY A 184 -25.58 -8.23 8.27
C GLY A 184 -26.66 -8.80 9.17
N MET A 185 -26.33 -9.82 9.97
CA MET A 185 -27.26 -10.40 10.96
C MET A 185 -27.64 -9.41 12.06
N PHE A 186 -26.69 -8.64 12.59
CA PHE A 186 -26.96 -7.62 13.62
C PHE A 186 -27.90 -6.52 13.11
N ILE A 187 -27.74 -6.06 11.87
CA ILE A 187 -28.61 -5.05 11.26
C ILE A 187 -30.05 -5.57 11.11
N CYS A 188 -30.23 -6.88 10.87
CA CYS A 188 -31.54 -7.50 10.69
C CYS A 188 -32.27 -7.82 12.00
N LEU A 189 -31.54 -7.96 13.12
CA LEU A 189 -32.08 -8.35 14.42
C LEU A 189 -33.33 -7.58 14.87
N PRO A 190 -33.39 -6.23 14.80
CA PRO A 190 -34.59 -5.50 15.24
C PRO A 190 -35.82 -5.78 14.37
N PHE A 191 -35.64 -6.11 13.09
CA PHE A 191 -36.72 -6.34 12.13
C PHE A 191 -37.28 -7.77 12.18
N LEU A 192 -36.50 -8.74 12.71
CA LEU A 192 -36.97 -10.10 12.92
C LEU A 192 -38.10 -10.22 13.95
N PHE A 193 -38.27 -9.19 14.78
CA PHE A 193 -39.36 -9.08 15.76
C PHE A 193 -40.46 -8.09 15.33
N SER A 194 -40.43 -7.61 14.08
CA SER A 194 -41.48 -6.74 13.54
C SER A 194 -42.79 -7.51 13.34
N SER A 195 -43.91 -6.85 13.62
CA SER A 195 -45.25 -7.38 13.32
C SER A 195 -45.63 -7.27 11.84
N ASN A 196 -44.85 -6.54 11.05
CA ASN A 196 -45.04 -6.40 9.61
C ASN A 196 -44.34 -7.55 8.86
N VAL A 197 -45.12 -8.31 8.09
CA VAL A 197 -44.63 -9.46 7.30
C VAL A 197 -43.57 -9.05 6.27
N ALA A 198 -43.68 -7.85 5.70
CA ALA A 198 -42.70 -7.34 4.75
C ALA A 198 -41.31 -7.13 5.40
N ASP A 199 -41.28 -6.61 6.63
CA ASP A 199 -40.06 -6.41 7.40
C ASP A 199 -39.45 -7.74 7.82
N LEU A 200 -40.29 -8.70 8.22
CA LEU A 200 -39.86 -10.05 8.60
C LEU A 200 -39.22 -10.80 7.43
N ILE A 201 -39.83 -10.76 6.24
CA ILE A 201 -39.28 -11.36 5.02
C ILE A 201 -38.01 -10.61 4.60
N GLY A 202 -38.04 -9.28 4.62
CA GLY A 202 -36.91 -8.42 4.28
C GLY A 202 -35.69 -8.62 5.18
N ALA A 203 -35.90 -8.94 6.46
CA ALA A 203 -34.85 -9.24 7.44
C ALA A 203 -34.39 -10.70 7.42
N GLY A 204 -35.27 -11.64 7.05
CA GLY A 204 -34.97 -13.07 7.01
C GLY A 204 -33.91 -13.44 5.97
N PHE A 205 -34.00 -12.89 4.75
CA PHE A 205 -33.04 -13.20 3.68
C PHE A 205 -31.60 -12.74 4.00
N PRO A 206 -31.36 -11.49 4.43
CA PRO A 206 -30.01 -11.05 4.76
C PRO A 206 -29.48 -11.70 6.05
N PHE A 207 -30.35 -12.05 7.00
CA PHE A 207 -29.95 -12.84 8.17
C PHE A 207 -29.43 -14.23 7.77
N LEU A 208 -30.17 -14.95 6.91
CA LEU A 208 -29.73 -16.25 6.38
C LEU A 208 -28.45 -16.14 5.55
N ALA A 209 -28.37 -15.14 4.67
CA ALA A 209 -27.16 -14.87 3.89
C ALA A 209 -25.96 -14.55 4.79
N GLY A 210 -26.17 -13.78 5.86
CA GLY A 210 -25.15 -13.46 6.86
C GLY A 210 -24.66 -14.69 7.61
N ALA A 211 -25.56 -15.60 7.99
CA ALA A 211 -25.19 -16.88 8.60
C ALA A 211 -24.33 -17.74 7.65
N ILE A 212 -24.72 -17.85 6.37
CA ILE A 212 -23.96 -18.59 5.36
C ILE A 212 -22.55 -18.01 5.19
N LEU A 213 -22.42 -16.68 5.09
CA LEU A 213 -21.12 -16.00 4.95
C LEU A 213 -20.23 -16.19 6.18
N ALA A 214 -20.81 -16.14 7.39
CA ALA A 214 -20.08 -16.37 8.63
C ALA A 214 -19.59 -17.82 8.76
N THR A 215 -20.47 -18.80 8.51
CA THR A 215 -20.10 -20.22 8.52
C THR A 215 -19.08 -20.55 7.44
N GLY A 216 -19.25 -20.03 6.22
CA GLY A 216 -18.29 -20.22 5.13
C GLY A 216 -16.89 -19.69 5.45
N GLY A 217 -16.81 -18.51 6.07
CA GLY A 217 -15.53 -17.97 6.53
C GLY A 217 -14.89 -18.81 7.66
N LEU A 218 -15.67 -19.29 8.63
CA LEU A 218 -15.17 -20.17 9.69
C LEU A 218 -14.63 -21.50 9.12
N LEU A 219 -15.32 -22.09 8.15
CA LEU A 219 -14.87 -23.30 7.45
C LEU A 219 -13.56 -23.06 6.68
N ALA A 220 -13.44 -21.91 6.00
CA ALA A 220 -12.21 -21.53 5.32
C ALA A 220 -11.03 -21.39 6.30
N LEU A 221 -11.23 -20.74 7.46
CA LEU A 221 -10.20 -20.64 8.50
C LEU A 221 -9.80 -22.00 9.08
N SER A 222 -10.78 -22.86 9.33
CA SER A 222 -10.56 -24.23 9.82
C SER A 222 -9.70 -25.02 8.83
N ASN A 223 -10.04 -24.99 7.54
CA ASN A 223 -9.30 -25.70 6.50
C ASN A 223 -7.87 -25.17 6.31
N VAL A 224 -7.65 -23.86 6.45
CA VAL A 224 -6.30 -23.26 6.36
C VAL A 224 -5.43 -23.57 7.58
N SER A 225 -6.04 -23.82 8.73
CA SER A 225 -5.34 -24.08 10.00
C SER A 225 -4.97 -25.55 10.21
N LYS A 226 -5.44 -26.47 9.36
CA LYS A 226 -5.06 -27.89 9.43
C LYS A 226 -3.55 -28.08 9.19
N PRO A 227 -2.84 -28.82 10.06
CA PRO A 227 -1.42 -29.12 9.87
C PRO A 227 -1.20 -29.99 8.62
N ILE A 228 -0.04 -29.84 7.98
CA ILE A 228 0.30 -30.48 6.68
C ILE A 228 0.37 -32.02 6.78
N LEU A 229 0.37 -32.59 7.99
CA LEU A 229 0.51 -34.03 8.21
C LEU A 229 -0.65 -34.88 7.64
N ASP A 230 -1.84 -34.32 7.44
CA ASP A 230 -3.01 -35.08 6.96
C ASP A 230 -3.18 -35.14 5.44
N ARG A 231 -2.33 -34.46 4.65
CA ARG A 231 -2.50 -34.41 3.17
C ARG A 231 -1.73 -35.49 2.42
N LYS A 232 -1.03 -36.39 3.12
CA LYS A 232 -0.22 -37.46 2.49
C LYS A 232 -0.85 -38.86 2.53
N SER A 233 -2.08 -39.02 3.06
CA SER A 233 -2.83 -40.27 2.97
C SER A 233 -4.13 -40.06 2.18
N ASN A 234 -4.00 -39.98 0.86
CA ASN A 234 -5.03 -40.32 -0.13
C ASN A 234 -4.38 -40.39 -1.50
#